data_AF-J9GBT0-F1
#
_entry.id   AF-J9GBT0-F1
#
_cell.length_a   1.000
_cell.length_b   1.000
_cell.length_c   1.000
_cell.angle_alpha   90.00
_cell.angle_beta   90.00
_cell.angle_gamma   90.00
#
_symmetry.space_group_name_H-M   'P 1'
#
loop_
_entity.id
_entity.type
_entity.pdbx_description
1 polymer ?
#
loop_
_entity_poly.entity_id
_entity_poly.type
_entity_poly.pdbx_seq_one_letter_code
_entity_poly.pdbx_strand_id
1 'polypeptide(L)'
;MKTSMSRSTFKILFYVKKGSERANGYLPLMCRLTVDGEIKQFSCKLDVPPKLWDVKTARATGKSAEAQKINAAVDRIRVDVNRRYQELMQSDGYVTAARLRDACLGLGVKRETLLKLFEQHNEEFIKKVGHSRVQGTYNRYRTIYRHLCEFVPKVYRRDDIPLKELNLTFINNFEYFLRTEKKCRTNTVWGYMIGLKHVISIARNSGALPFNPFAGYINSPESVDRGYLTEREIQTLMETPVKSGTCELVRDLFIFSVFTGLAYADVKALTTDRLQTFFDGNLWIITAVARQTPSPTSASLDVPNAPS
;
A
#
# COMPACT_ATOMS: atom_id res chain seq x y z
N MET A 1 -36.17 -15.35 3.00
CA MET A 1 -35.49 -14.63 4.10
C MET A 1 -35.69 -13.13 3.89
N LYS A 2 -36.35 -12.44 4.82
CA LYS A 2 -36.51 -10.98 4.79
C LYS A 2 -35.18 -10.34 5.17
N THR A 3 -34.51 -9.68 4.23
CA THR A 3 -33.33 -8.85 4.51
C THR A 3 -33.79 -7.63 5.32
N SER A 4 -33.59 -7.64 6.63
CA SER A 4 -33.80 -6.45 7.45
C SER A 4 -32.70 -5.44 7.12
N MET A 5 -33.01 -4.39 6.36
CA MET A 5 -32.16 -3.20 6.36
C MET A 5 -32.18 -2.62 7.77
N SER A 6 -31.09 -2.75 8.52
CA SER A 6 -30.94 -2.02 9.78
C SER A 6 -30.91 -0.53 9.46
N ARG A 7 -31.98 0.18 9.78
CA ARG A 7 -32.07 1.63 9.65
C ARG A 7 -31.05 2.23 10.62
N SER A 8 -29.96 2.79 10.11
CA SER A 8 -28.92 3.39 10.96
C SER A 8 -29.57 4.45 11.86
N THR A 9 -29.34 4.34 13.17
CA THR A 9 -29.96 5.19 14.18
C THR A 9 -29.04 6.36 14.50
N PHE A 10 -29.43 7.55 14.08
CA PHE A 10 -28.68 8.79 14.31
C PHE A 10 -29.45 9.75 15.22
N LYS A 11 -28.83 10.21 16.32
CA LYS A 11 -29.40 11.20 17.23
C LYS A 11 -28.36 12.24 17.66
N ILE A 12 -28.82 13.49 17.78
CA ILE A 12 -28.03 14.63 18.28
C ILE A 12 -28.71 15.15 19.55
N LEU A 13 -27.96 15.23 20.66
CA LEU A 13 -28.43 15.78 21.92
C LEU A 13 -27.49 16.88 22.41
N PHE A 14 -28.06 18.02 22.81
CA PHE A 14 -27.32 19.10 23.46
C PHE A 14 -27.59 19.07 24.96
N TYR A 15 -26.55 19.26 25.77
CA TYR A 15 -26.70 19.31 27.22
C TYR A 15 -25.59 20.15 27.86
N VAL A 16 -25.89 20.74 29.02
CA VAL A 16 -24.89 21.44 29.86
C VAL A 16 -24.22 20.44 30.79
N LYS A 17 -22.88 20.45 30.87
CA LYS A 17 -22.13 19.51 31.71
C LYS A 17 -22.08 19.99 33.16
N LYS A 18 -22.98 19.49 33.99
CA LYS A 18 -23.00 19.74 35.44
C LYS A 18 -21.67 19.32 36.10
N GLY A 19 -21.21 20.07 37.11
CA GLY A 19 -19.94 19.83 37.79
C GLY A 19 -18.70 20.27 37.01
N SER A 20 -18.85 21.06 35.95
CA SER A 20 -17.75 21.67 35.20
C SER A 20 -17.97 23.17 35.04
N GLU A 21 -18.37 23.83 36.12
CA GLU A 21 -18.62 25.26 36.16
C GLU A 21 -17.36 26.06 35.86
N ARG A 22 -17.51 27.10 35.04
CA ARG A 22 -16.47 28.09 34.78
C ARG A 22 -16.41 29.10 35.92
N ALA A 23 -15.35 29.91 35.96
CA ALA A 23 -15.17 30.94 36.98
C ALA A 23 -16.34 31.96 37.04
N ASN A 24 -17.10 32.12 35.95
CA ASN A 24 -18.29 32.96 35.88
C ASN A 24 -19.60 32.26 36.28
N GLY A 25 -19.56 31.00 36.75
CA GLY A 25 -20.72 30.20 37.13
C GLY A 25 -21.49 29.59 35.95
N TYR A 26 -21.00 29.71 34.71
CA TYR A 26 -21.65 29.13 33.53
C TYR A 26 -21.21 27.69 33.33
N LEU A 27 -22.05 26.89 32.68
CA LEU A 27 -21.78 25.50 32.35
C LEU A 27 -21.44 25.33 30.87
N PRO A 28 -20.42 24.53 30.51
CA PRO A 28 -20.09 24.28 29.12
C PRO A 28 -21.18 23.46 28.44
N LEU A 29 -21.57 23.93 27.26
CA LEU A 29 -22.49 23.25 26.36
C LEU A 29 -21.75 22.13 25.61
N MET A 30 -22.34 20.94 25.66
CA MET A 30 -21.84 19.72 25.05
C MET A 30 -22.81 19.24 23.97
N CYS A 31 -22.25 18.71 22.89
CA CYS A 31 -22.97 17.97 21.86
C CYS A 31 -22.67 16.48 22.03
N ARG A 32 -23.72 15.66 22.11
CA ARG A 32 -23.67 14.20 22.14
C ARG A 32 -24.22 13.67 20.82
N LEU A 33 -23.42 12.84 20.17
CA LEU A 33 -23.74 12.12 18.96
C LEU A 33 -23.98 10.66 19.32
N THR A 34 -25.10 10.11 18.85
CA THR A 34 -25.39 8.67 18.92
C THR A 34 -25.54 8.15 17.50
N VAL A 35 -24.72 7.17 17.13
CA VAL A 35 -24.77 6.48 15.83
C VAL A 35 -24.74 4.99 16.12
N ASP A 36 -25.81 4.27 15.77
CA ASP A 36 -25.92 2.80 15.92
C ASP A 36 -25.57 2.29 17.33
N GLY A 37 -26.03 3.03 18.35
CA GLY A 37 -25.79 2.73 19.76
C GLY A 37 -24.46 3.24 20.31
N GLU A 38 -23.49 3.59 19.46
CA GLU A 38 -22.23 4.20 19.90
C GLU A 38 -22.42 5.68 20.23
N ILE A 39 -21.91 6.11 21.39
CA ILE A 39 -22.02 7.50 21.87
C ILE A 39 -20.64 8.16 21.86
N LYS A 40 -20.56 9.34 21.22
CA LYS A 40 -19.42 10.25 21.33
C LYS A 40 -19.88 11.66 21.64
N GLN A 41 -19.04 12.42 22.34
CA GLN A 41 -19.39 13.78 22.74
C GLN A 41 -18.22 14.74 22.53
N PHE A 42 -18.55 16.01 22.30
CA PHE A 42 -17.59 17.09 22.15
C PHE A 42 -18.15 18.40 22.70
N SER A 43 -17.27 19.33 23.08
CA SER A 43 -17.67 20.65 23.56
C SER A 43 -18.07 21.55 22.38
N CYS A 44 -19.17 22.28 22.54
CA CYS A 44 -19.63 23.28 21.58
C CYS A 44 -18.86 24.60 21.66
N LYS A 45 -17.86 24.71 22.55
CA LYS A 45 -17.11 25.96 22.83
C LYS A 45 -18.01 27.14 23.21
N LEU A 46 -19.12 26.84 23.89
CA LEU A 46 -20.08 27.80 24.41
C LEU A 46 -20.37 27.44 25.86
N ASP A 47 -20.53 28.46 26.69
CA ASP A 47 -20.96 28.30 28.07
C ASP A 47 -22.36 28.90 28.23
N VAL A 48 -23.20 28.27 29.05
CA VAL A 48 -24.62 28.59 29.20
C VAL A 48 -24.95 28.78 30.69
N PRO A 49 -25.71 29.83 31.06
CA PRO A 49 -26.24 29.97 32.41
C PRO A 49 -27.15 28.80 32.79
N PRO A 50 -26.96 28.15 33.95
CA PRO A 50 -27.81 27.03 34.37
C PRO A 50 -29.30 27.37 34.40
N LYS A 51 -29.64 28.61 34.76
CA LYS A 51 -31.03 29.11 34.84
C LYS A 51 -31.70 29.26 33.48
N LEU A 52 -30.92 29.41 32.41
CA LEU A 52 -31.44 29.63 31.06
C LEU A 52 -31.55 28.34 30.26
N TRP A 53 -31.07 27.19 30.73
CA TRP A 53 -31.09 25.95 29.94
C TRP A 53 -32.25 25.04 30.33
N ASP A 54 -33.11 24.69 29.37
CA ASP A 54 -34.12 23.66 29.56
C ASP A 54 -33.62 22.30 29.04
N VAL A 55 -33.60 21.34 29.97
CA VAL A 55 -33.16 19.97 29.73
C VAL A 55 -34.14 19.21 28.83
N LYS A 56 -35.45 19.49 28.90
CA LYS A 56 -36.47 18.78 28.11
C LYS A 56 -36.40 19.16 26.65
N THR A 57 -36.30 20.45 26.36
CA THR A 57 -36.22 20.95 24.98
C THR A 57 -34.80 20.98 24.43
N ALA A 58 -33.78 20.82 25.29
CA ALA A 58 -32.37 20.98 24.96
C ALA A 58 -32.10 22.35 24.28
N ARG A 59 -32.70 23.40 24.84
CA ARG A 59 -32.65 24.78 24.35
C ARG A 59 -32.56 25.77 25.49
N ALA A 60 -32.13 26.99 25.18
CA ALA A 60 -32.22 28.09 26.11
C ALA A 60 -33.65 28.64 26.21
N THR A 61 -34.15 28.87 27.43
CA THR A 61 -35.49 29.38 27.74
C THR A 61 -35.53 30.91 27.75
N GLY A 62 -36.70 31.46 27.39
CA GLY A 62 -36.95 32.89 27.42
C GLY A 62 -36.64 33.60 26.10
N LYS A 63 -36.84 34.93 26.09
CA LYS A 63 -36.68 35.80 24.92
C LYS A 63 -35.47 36.74 25.02
N SER A 64 -34.57 36.50 25.98
CA SER A 64 -33.38 37.34 26.14
C SER A 64 -32.46 37.22 24.91
N ALA A 65 -31.68 38.28 24.63
CA ALA A 65 -30.68 38.26 23.56
C ALA A 65 -29.67 37.11 23.74
N GLU A 66 -29.32 36.79 24.99
CA GLU A 66 -28.44 35.65 25.32
C GLU A 66 -29.08 34.30 24.98
N ALA A 67 -30.35 34.08 25.33
CA ALA A 67 -31.08 32.87 24.99
C ALA A 67 -31.21 32.68 23.46
N GLN A 68 -31.50 33.77 22.74
CA GLN A 68 -31.55 33.75 21.27
C GLN A 68 -30.18 33.42 20.65
N LYS A 69 -29.09 34.01 21.16
CA LYS A 69 -27.73 33.73 20.71
C LYS A 69 -27.32 32.27 20.92
N ILE A 70 -27.62 31.71 22.09
CA ILE A 70 -27.35 30.30 22.41
C ILE A 70 -28.14 29.38 21.47
N ASN A 71 -29.44 29.64 21.31
CA ASN A 71 -30.31 28.84 20.44
C ASN A 71 -29.87 28.89 18.97
N ALA A 72 -29.50 30.07 18.45
CA ALA A 72 -28.98 30.22 17.10
C ALA A 72 -27.64 29.47 16.89
N ALA A 73 -26.81 29.35 17.93
CA ALA A 73 -25.59 28.56 17.87
C ALA A 73 -25.86 27.06 17.91
N VAL A 74 -26.79 26.61 18.77
CA VAL A 74 -27.28 25.21 18.80
C VAL A 74 -27.81 24.80 17.42
N ASP A 75 -28.62 25.65 16.80
CA ASP A 75 -29.21 25.38 15.48
C ASP A 75 -28.14 25.31 14.39
N ARG A 76 -27.15 26.22 14.40
CA ARG A 76 -26.00 26.16 13.48
C ARG A 76 -25.20 24.87 13.63
N ILE A 77 -24.88 24.47 14.87
CA ILE A 77 -24.14 23.23 15.13
C ILE A 77 -24.96 22.02 14.67
N ARG A 78 -26.27 22.01 14.93
CA ARG A 78 -27.15 20.93 14.48
C ARG A 78 -27.17 20.80 12.97
N VAL A 79 -27.27 21.92 12.24
CA VAL A 79 -27.23 21.92 10.77
C VAL A 79 -25.89 21.39 10.26
N ASP A 80 -24.76 21.85 10.82
CA ASP A 80 -23.44 21.39 10.40
C ASP A 80 -23.24 19.89 10.65
N VAL A 81 -23.57 19.40 11.85
CA VAL A 81 -23.47 17.97 12.19
C VAL A 81 -24.31 17.11 11.23
N ASN A 82 -25.55 17.53 10.93
CA ASN A 82 -26.40 16.81 9.97
C ASN A 82 -25.78 16.79 8.58
N ARG A 83 -25.25 17.92 8.09
CA ARG A 83 -24.54 17.99 6.82
C ARG A 83 -23.35 17.02 6.78
N ARG A 84 -22.50 17.03 7.81
CA ARG A 84 -21.33 16.11 7.88
C ARG A 84 -21.74 14.65 7.92
N TYR A 85 -22.82 14.31 8.61
CA TYR A 85 -23.36 12.95 8.60
C TYR A 85 -23.79 12.52 7.20
N GLN A 86 -24.50 13.38 6.45
CA GLN A 86 -24.91 13.11 5.07
C GLN A 86 -23.71 12.98 4.13
N GLU A 87 -22.71 13.88 4.25
CA GLU A 87 -21.46 13.82 3.47
C GLU A 87 -20.73 12.48 3.68
N LEU A 88 -20.59 12.05 4.95
CA LEU A 88 -19.93 10.78 5.29
C LEU A 88 -20.74 9.56 4.81
N MET A 89 -22.07 9.59 4.95
CA MET A 89 -22.93 8.51 4.47
C MET A 89 -22.86 8.37 2.95
N GLN A 90 -22.83 9.49 2.21
CA GLN A 90 -22.69 9.49 0.75
C GLN A 90 -21.31 9.06 0.28
N SER A 91 -20.24 9.47 0.99
CA SER A 91 -18.87 9.17 0.57
C SER A 91 -18.43 7.74 0.90
N ASP A 92 -18.82 7.24 2.08
CA ASP A 92 -18.24 6.02 2.65
C ASP A 92 -19.28 4.89 2.82
N GLY A 93 -20.58 5.17 2.62
CA GLY A 93 -21.68 4.19 2.73
C GLY A 93 -22.07 3.82 4.16
N TYR A 94 -21.33 4.27 5.18
CA TYR A 94 -21.63 4.10 6.60
C TYR A 94 -21.02 5.24 7.43
N VAL A 95 -21.50 5.43 8.65
CA VAL A 95 -21.00 6.46 9.59
C VAL A 95 -20.78 5.85 10.97
N THR A 96 -19.69 6.21 11.65
CA THR A 96 -19.48 5.88 13.07
C THR A 96 -19.50 7.14 13.91
N ALA A 97 -19.84 7.01 15.21
CA ALA A 97 -19.92 8.17 16.11
C ALA A 97 -18.55 8.86 16.27
N ALA A 98 -17.45 8.09 16.24
CA ALA A 98 -16.09 8.62 16.28
C ALA A 98 -15.76 9.44 15.03
N ARG A 99 -16.02 8.91 13.83
CA ARG A 99 -15.74 9.62 12.56
C ARG A 99 -16.58 10.89 12.43
N LEU A 100 -17.84 10.84 12.82
CA LEU A 100 -18.70 12.03 12.80
C LEU A 100 -18.20 13.10 13.77
N ARG A 101 -17.82 12.72 15.01
CA ARG A 101 -17.23 13.64 15.98
C ARG A 101 -15.95 14.29 15.44
N ASP A 102 -15.05 13.48 14.88
CA ASP A 102 -13.76 13.94 14.40
C ASP A 102 -13.94 14.91 13.21
N ALA A 103 -14.86 14.59 12.29
CA ALA A 103 -15.28 15.51 11.22
C ALA A 103 -15.84 16.83 11.75
N CYS A 104 -16.69 16.81 12.78
CA CYS A 104 -17.23 18.02 13.42
C CYS A 104 -16.15 18.85 14.15
N LEU A 105 -15.12 18.20 14.70
CA LEU A 105 -14.02 18.88 15.38
C LEU A 105 -12.91 19.36 14.42
N GLY A 106 -13.03 19.06 13.12
CA GLY A 106 -11.96 19.29 12.16
C GLY A 106 -10.71 18.43 12.44
N LEU A 107 -10.84 17.41 13.28
CA LEU A 107 -9.82 16.37 13.46
C LEU A 107 -9.93 15.51 12.22
N GLY A 108 -9.11 15.84 11.22
CA GLY A 108 -9.22 15.29 9.88
C GLY A 108 -9.43 13.78 9.91
N VAL A 109 -10.53 13.33 9.28
CA VAL A 109 -10.70 11.94 8.83
C VAL A 109 -9.35 11.55 8.26
N LYS A 110 -8.67 10.56 8.86
CA LYS A 110 -7.33 10.11 8.44
C LYS A 110 -7.35 9.98 6.92
N ARG A 111 -6.79 10.97 6.23
CA ARG A 111 -6.76 10.96 4.77
C ARG A 111 -5.85 9.80 4.43
N GLU A 112 -6.38 8.80 3.74
CA GLU A 112 -5.54 7.77 3.18
C GLU A 112 -4.69 8.42 2.08
N THR A 113 -3.39 8.27 2.21
CA THR A 113 -2.38 8.87 1.35
C THR A 113 -1.57 7.79 0.65
N LEU A 114 -0.94 8.15 -0.47
CA LEU A 114 -0.22 7.21 -1.31
C LEU A 114 0.97 6.58 -0.59
N LEU A 115 1.83 7.38 0.05
CA LEU A 115 3.04 6.83 0.68
C LEU A 115 2.68 5.92 1.84
N LYS A 116 1.69 6.32 2.66
CA LYS A 116 1.20 5.49 3.76
C LYS A 116 0.62 4.16 3.30
N LEU A 117 -0.20 4.16 2.25
CA LEU A 117 -0.74 2.93 1.66
C LEU A 117 0.40 2.01 1.18
N PHE A 118 1.39 2.59 0.52
CA PHE A 118 2.52 1.84 -0.04
C PHE A 118 3.43 1.28 1.08
N GLU A 119 3.65 2.04 2.15
CA GLU A 119 4.36 1.60 3.35
C GLU A 119 3.67 0.38 3.98
N GLN A 120 2.35 0.47 4.23
CA GLN A 120 1.55 -0.64 4.75
C GLN A 120 1.63 -1.87 3.84
N HIS A 121 1.54 -1.68 2.52
CA HIS A 121 1.73 -2.76 1.56
C HIS A 121 3.09 -3.44 1.72
N ASN A 122 4.17 -2.66 1.85
CA ASN A 122 5.53 -3.20 2.01
C ASN A 122 5.71 -3.97 3.32
N GLU A 123 5.14 -3.48 4.42
CA GLU A 123 5.15 -4.14 5.73
C GLU A 123 4.44 -5.50 5.71
N GLU A 124 3.33 -5.60 4.98
CA GLU A 124 2.64 -6.88 4.78
C GLU A 124 3.36 -7.79 3.79
N PHE A 125 3.96 -7.22 2.75
CA PHE A 125 4.63 -7.98 1.71
C PHE A 125 5.87 -8.69 2.26
N ILE A 126 6.69 -8.02 3.08
CA ILE A 126 7.90 -8.61 3.66
C ILE A 126 7.60 -9.82 4.54
N LYS A 127 6.49 -9.78 5.31
CA LYS A 127 6.04 -10.91 6.15
C LYS A 127 5.70 -12.17 5.34
N LYS A 128 5.43 -12.02 4.04
CA LYS A 128 5.10 -13.12 3.12
C LYS A 128 6.32 -13.62 2.34
N VAL A 129 7.47 -12.94 2.45
CA VAL A 129 8.71 -13.34 1.77
C VAL A 129 9.26 -14.61 2.39
N GLY A 130 9.67 -15.56 1.55
CA GLY A 130 10.12 -16.89 1.98
C GLY A 130 8.99 -17.92 2.12
N HIS A 131 7.73 -17.47 2.07
CA HIS A 131 6.56 -18.35 2.03
C HIS A 131 5.88 -18.35 0.65
N SER A 132 5.27 -17.22 0.29
CA SER A 132 4.50 -17.09 -0.96
C SER A 132 5.03 -16.00 -1.88
N ARG A 133 6.04 -15.24 -1.43
CA ARG A 133 6.64 -14.13 -2.17
C ARG A 133 8.16 -14.23 -2.17
N VAL A 134 8.77 -13.67 -3.20
CA VAL A 134 10.22 -13.67 -3.39
C VAL A 134 10.83 -12.31 -3.00
N GLN A 135 12.04 -12.35 -2.44
CA GLN A 135 12.76 -11.16 -1.98
C GLN A 135 12.98 -10.12 -3.09
N GLY A 136 13.23 -10.58 -4.33
CA GLY A 136 13.42 -9.69 -5.48
C GLY A 136 12.20 -8.80 -5.75
N THR A 137 10.99 -9.33 -5.57
CA THR A 137 9.76 -8.54 -5.75
C THR A 137 9.60 -7.49 -4.65
N TYR A 138 9.92 -7.83 -3.39
CA TYR A 138 9.91 -6.88 -2.28
C TYR A 138 10.91 -5.73 -2.52
N ASN A 139 12.14 -6.06 -2.94
CA ASN A 139 13.17 -5.06 -3.24
C ASN A 139 12.72 -4.06 -4.31
N ARG A 140 11.96 -4.53 -5.31
CA ARG A 140 11.34 -3.67 -6.32
C ARG A 140 10.32 -2.72 -5.68
N TYR A 141 9.39 -3.21 -4.86
CA TYR A 141 8.41 -2.35 -4.18
C TYR A 141 9.05 -1.32 -3.25
N ARG A 142 10.08 -1.72 -2.49
CA ARG A 142 10.88 -0.80 -1.67
C ARG A 142 11.55 0.29 -2.51
N THR A 143 12.03 -0.05 -3.70
CA THR A 143 12.64 0.93 -4.62
C THR A 143 11.62 1.91 -5.17
N ILE A 144 10.43 1.44 -5.57
CA ILE A 144 9.32 2.31 -6.01
C ILE A 144 8.93 3.26 -4.88
N TYR A 145 8.75 2.74 -3.66
CA TYR A 145 8.41 3.55 -2.49
C TYR A 145 9.44 4.68 -2.26
N ARG A 146 10.74 4.34 -2.25
CA ARG A 146 11.81 5.34 -2.13
C ARG A 146 11.73 6.40 -3.22
N HIS A 147 11.51 6.02 -4.48
CA HIS A 147 11.35 6.98 -5.56
C HIS A 147 10.13 7.89 -5.38
N LEU A 148 9.02 7.37 -4.86
CA LEU A 148 7.85 8.18 -4.52
C LEU A 148 8.15 9.17 -3.38
N CYS A 149 8.85 8.75 -2.33
CA CYS A 149 9.27 9.62 -1.22
C CYS A 149 10.16 10.78 -1.68
N GLU A 150 10.93 10.61 -2.75
CA GLU A 150 11.74 11.69 -3.34
C GLU A 150 10.91 12.56 -4.31
N PHE A 151 10.06 11.92 -5.11
CA PHE A 151 9.25 12.57 -6.14
C PHE A 151 8.19 13.51 -5.57
N VAL A 152 7.45 13.05 -4.54
CA VAL A 152 6.28 13.75 -4.01
C VAL A 152 6.65 15.14 -3.44
N PRO A 153 7.66 15.26 -2.55
CA PRO A 153 8.11 16.57 -2.07
C PRO A 153 8.67 17.45 -3.18
N LYS A 154 9.39 16.86 -4.14
CA LYS A 154 10.04 17.62 -5.21
C LYS A 154 9.06 18.26 -6.18
N VAL A 155 8.04 17.52 -6.61
CA VAL A 155 7.09 17.97 -7.64
C VAL A 155 5.87 18.66 -7.05
N TYR A 156 5.37 18.17 -5.91
CA TYR A 156 4.12 18.65 -5.32
C TYR A 156 4.33 19.52 -4.08
N ARG A 157 5.56 19.67 -3.58
CA ARG A 157 5.91 20.44 -2.36
C ARG A 157 5.09 20.03 -1.14
N ARG A 158 4.86 18.72 -1.02
CA ARG A 158 4.12 18.09 0.08
C ARG A 158 4.85 16.83 0.51
N ASP A 159 4.68 16.44 1.77
CA ASP A 159 5.30 15.20 2.27
C ASP A 159 4.59 13.95 1.74
N ASP A 160 3.29 14.04 1.45
CA ASP A 160 2.49 12.94 0.91
C ASP A 160 1.30 13.48 0.07
N ILE A 161 0.63 12.59 -0.66
CA ILE A 161 -0.50 12.92 -1.54
C ILE A 161 -1.72 12.08 -1.16
N PRO A 162 -2.89 12.71 -0.91
CA PRO A 162 -4.13 12.00 -0.70
C PRO A 162 -4.51 11.13 -1.89
N LEU A 163 -4.98 9.90 -1.65
CA LEU A 163 -5.35 8.96 -2.73
C LEU A 163 -6.36 9.57 -3.71
N LYS A 164 -7.31 10.36 -3.21
CA LYS A 164 -8.35 11.03 -4.01
C LYS A 164 -7.80 12.10 -4.96
N GLU A 165 -6.57 12.56 -4.78
CA GLU A 165 -5.93 13.55 -5.67
C GLU A 165 -5.08 12.89 -6.78
N LEU A 166 -4.90 11.57 -6.74
CA LEU A 166 -4.19 10.85 -7.79
C LEU A 166 -4.97 10.94 -9.09
N ASN A 167 -4.30 11.19 -10.21
CA ASN A 167 -4.89 11.27 -11.54
C ASN A 167 -3.86 10.89 -12.61
N LEU A 168 -4.26 10.86 -13.88
CA LEU A 168 -3.35 10.49 -14.97
C LEU A 168 -2.12 11.41 -15.05
N THR A 169 -2.26 12.70 -14.74
CA THR A 169 -1.14 13.65 -14.69
C THR A 169 -0.12 13.25 -13.63
N PHE A 170 -0.55 12.81 -12.45
CA PHE A 170 0.35 12.27 -11.43
C PHE A 170 1.12 11.05 -11.94
N ILE A 171 0.43 10.11 -12.59
CA ILE A 171 1.04 8.90 -13.15
C ILE A 171 2.11 9.24 -14.20
N ASN A 172 1.78 10.13 -15.14
CA ASN A 172 2.70 10.57 -16.20
C ASN A 172 3.90 11.35 -15.64
N ASN A 173 3.68 12.21 -14.65
CA ASN A 173 4.76 12.96 -13.99
C ASN A 173 5.71 12.02 -13.23
N PHE A 174 5.19 10.99 -12.59
CA PHE A 174 6.03 10.00 -11.91
C PHE A 174 6.86 9.19 -12.90
N GLU A 175 6.26 8.74 -14.02
CA GLU A 175 7.03 8.11 -15.10
C GLU A 175 8.13 9.06 -15.62
N TYR A 176 7.79 10.32 -15.88
CA TYR A 176 8.75 11.31 -16.36
C TYR A 176 9.92 11.45 -15.39
N PHE A 177 9.65 11.56 -14.09
CA PHE A 177 10.67 11.58 -13.05
C PHE A 177 11.58 10.33 -13.06
N LEU A 178 11.00 9.14 -13.26
CA LEU A 178 11.78 7.90 -13.36
C LEU A 178 12.72 7.92 -14.58
N ARG A 179 12.27 8.47 -15.71
CA ARG A 179 13.05 8.55 -16.95
C ARG A 179 14.13 9.62 -16.90
N THR A 180 13.82 10.82 -16.41
CA THR A 180 14.72 11.97 -16.49
C THR A 180 15.67 12.05 -15.30
N GLU A 181 15.14 11.91 -14.08
CA GLU A 181 15.95 12.07 -12.87
C GLU A 181 16.59 10.77 -12.42
N LYS A 182 15.82 9.67 -12.43
CA LYS A 182 16.35 8.35 -12.08
C LYS A 182 17.03 7.64 -13.24
N LYS A 183 16.98 8.21 -14.45
CA LYS A 183 17.61 7.68 -15.67
C LYS A 183 17.29 6.20 -15.89
N CYS A 184 16.07 5.79 -15.51
CA CYS A 184 15.63 4.40 -15.62
C CYS A 184 15.37 4.03 -17.07
N ARG A 185 15.80 2.83 -17.49
CA ARG A 185 15.52 2.28 -18.82
C ARG A 185 14.04 1.90 -18.94
N THR A 186 13.52 1.79 -20.17
CA THR A 186 12.09 1.50 -20.44
C THR A 186 11.57 0.30 -19.65
N ASN A 187 12.26 -0.84 -19.67
CA ASN A 187 11.81 -2.04 -18.94
C ASN A 187 11.81 -1.88 -17.42
N THR A 188 12.70 -1.04 -16.87
CA THR A 188 12.72 -0.72 -15.44
C THR A 188 11.53 0.17 -15.08
N VAL A 189 11.27 1.20 -15.89
CA VAL A 189 10.10 2.09 -15.73
C VAL A 189 8.83 1.25 -15.82
N TRP A 190 8.69 0.41 -16.85
CA TRP A 190 7.56 -0.51 -16.99
C TRP A 190 7.34 -1.34 -15.72
N GLY A 191 8.40 -2.01 -15.22
CA GLY A 191 8.31 -2.81 -14.00
C GLY A 191 7.91 -2.01 -12.75
N TYR A 192 8.37 -0.75 -12.64
CA TYR A 192 7.99 0.14 -11.53
C TYR A 192 6.55 0.63 -11.64
N MET A 193 6.11 1.00 -12.84
CA MET A 193 4.75 1.47 -13.08
C MET A 193 3.73 0.35 -12.88
N ILE A 194 4.05 -0.89 -13.24
CA ILE A 194 3.23 -2.07 -12.88
C ILE A 194 3.15 -2.26 -11.37
N GLY A 195 4.26 -2.08 -10.65
CA GLY A 195 4.26 -2.14 -9.18
C GLY A 195 3.38 -1.08 -8.54
N LEU A 196 3.49 0.18 -8.98
CA LEU A 196 2.64 1.28 -8.51
C LEU A 196 1.16 1.04 -8.84
N LYS A 197 0.86 0.58 -10.06
CA LYS A 197 -0.51 0.22 -10.48
C LYS A 197 -1.12 -0.86 -9.60
N HIS A 198 -0.33 -1.85 -9.18
CA HIS A 198 -0.79 -2.87 -8.25
C HIS A 198 -1.21 -2.27 -6.90
N VAL A 199 -0.36 -1.44 -6.28
CA VAL A 199 -0.66 -0.81 -4.98
C VAL A 199 -1.90 0.08 -5.07
N ILE A 200 -2.02 0.90 -6.12
CA ILE A 200 -3.21 1.74 -6.34
C ILE A 200 -4.47 0.89 -6.57
N SER A 201 -4.34 -0.27 -7.22
CA SER A 201 -5.47 -1.20 -7.39
C SER A 201 -5.95 -1.78 -6.06
N ILE A 202 -5.07 -1.96 -5.06
CA ILE A 202 -5.47 -2.41 -3.72
C ILE A 202 -6.38 -1.37 -3.08
N ALA A 203 -6.00 -0.09 -3.11
CA ALA A 203 -6.84 1.00 -2.61
C ALA A 203 -8.19 1.07 -3.32
N ARG A 204 -8.20 0.90 -4.66
CA ARG A 204 -9.45 0.86 -5.42
C ARG A 204 -10.35 -0.29 -4.99
N ASN A 205 -9.79 -1.50 -4.84
CA ASN A 205 -10.54 -2.68 -4.46
C ASN A 205 -11.05 -2.62 -3.01
N SER A 206 -10.37 -1.86 -2.13
CA SER A 206 -10.83 -1.59 -0.77
C SER A 206 -11.90 -0.50 -0.65
N GLY A 207 -12.23 0.20 -1.74
CA GLY A 207 -13.18 1.32 -1.75
C GLY A 207 -12.57 2.68 -1.37
N ALA A 208 -11.30 2.73 -0.98
CA ALA A 208 -10.60 3.97 -0.64
C ALA A 208 -10.41 4.94 -1.82
N LEU A 209 -10.35 4.40 -3.05
CA LEU A 209 -10.18 5.16 -4.28
C LEU A 209 -11.30 4.82 -5.27
N PRO A 210 -12.27 5.73 -5.51
CA PRO A 210 -13.47 5.40 -6.30
C PRO A 210 -13.23 5.37 -7.82
N PHE A 211 -12.08 5.84 -8.30
CA PHE A 211 -11.76 5.92 -9.73
C PHE A 211 -10.37 5.37 -10.02
N ASN A 212 -10.06 5.07 -11.29
CA ASN A 212 -8.77 4.52 -11.68
C ASN A 212 -7.84 5.63 -12.24
N PRO A 213 -6.80 6.08 -11.51
CA PRO A 213 -5.89 7.11 -12.00
C PRO A 213 -4.98 6.62 -13.13
N PHE A 214 -4.86 5.31 -13.33
CA PHE A 214 -4.17 4.69 -14.47
C PHE A 214 -5.06 4.54 -15.71
N ALA A 215 -6.31 5.02 -15.70
CA ALA A 215 -7.17 4.97 -16.88
C ALA A 215 -6.51 5.75 -18.04
N GLY A 216 -6.34 5.09 -19.18
CA GLY A 216 -5.66 5.66 -20.36
C GLY A 216 -4.12 5.64 -20.30
N TYR A 217 -3.51 5.18 -19.21
CA TYR A 217 -2.06 5.01 -19.13
C TYR A 217 -1.61 3.74 -19.86
N ILE A 218 -0.72 3.89 -20.84
CA ILE A 218 -0.16 2.80 -21.64
C ILE A 218 1.35 2.78 -21.46
N ASN A 219 1.88 1.61 -21.09
CA ASN A 219 3.31 1.37 -21.00
C ASN A 219 3.58 -0.09 -21.36
N SER A 220 4.55 -0.31 -22.25
CA SER A 220 4.92 -1.62 -22.77
C SER A 220 6.42 -1.84 -22.58
N PRO A 221 6.84 -3.09 -22.28
CA PRO A 221 8.25 -3.41 -22.26
C PRO A 221 8.80 -3.41 -23.68
N GLU A 222 10.07 -3.06 -23.82
CA GLU A 222 10.83 -3.21 -25.04
C GLU A 222 11.53 -4.58 -25.05
N SER A 223 11.49 -5.26 -26.20
CA SER A 223 12.33 -6.43 -26.41
C SER A 223 13.79 -5.98 -26.40
N VAL A 224 14.60 -6.59 -25.55
CA VAL A 224 16.04 -6.35 -25.50
C VAL A 224 16.69 -7.62 -26.01
N ASP A 225 17.42 -7.51 -27.13
CA ASP A 225 18.27 -8.58 -27.60
C ASP A 225 19.40 -8.77 -26.59
N ARG A 226 19.33 -9.90 -25.88
CA ARG A 226 20.42 -10.37 -25.04
C ARG A 226 21.19 -11.30 -25.94
N GLY A 227 22.27 -10.81 -26.54
CA GLY A 227 23.15 -11.63 -27.37
C GLY A 227 23.49 -12.95 -26.67
N TYR A 228 23.79 -13.96 -27.47
CA TYR A 228 24.13 -15.30 -26.99
C TYR A 228 25.61 -15.57 -27.23
N LEU A 229 26.16 -16.51 -26.45
CA LEU A 229 27.52 -17.00 -26.69
C LEU A 229 27.48 -18.09 -27.76
N THR A 230 28.39 -17.98 -28.71
CA THR A 230 28.65 -19.01 -29.71
C THR A 230 29.51 -20.13 -29.11
N GLU A 231 29.46 -21.31 -29.72
CA GLU A 231 30.29 -22.46 -29.33
C GLU A 231 31.79 -22.09 -29.27
N ARG A 232 32.28 -21.29 -30.21
CA ARG A 232 33.67 -20.82 -30.24
C ARG A 232 34.02 -19.93 -29.06
N GLU A 233 33.09 -19.06 -28.63
CA GLU A 233 33.29 -18.20 -27.47
C GLU A 233 33.28 -19.02 -26.17
N ILE A 234 32.43 -20.04 -26.07
CA ILE A 234 32.43 -21.00 -24.96
C ILE A 234 33.74 -21.78 -24.90
N GLN A 235 34.22 -22.30 -26.03
CA GLN A 235 35.50 -23.02 -26.10
C GLN A 235 36.67 -22.12 -25.69
N THR A 236 36.68 -20.88 -26.18
CA THR A 236 37.69 -19.89 -25.80
C THR A 236 37.66 -19.65 -24.29
N LEU A 237 36.48 -19.54 -23.68
CA LEU A 237 36.33 -19.37 -22.24
C LEU A 237 36.92 -20.55 -21.46
N MET A 238 36.68 -21.79 -21.91
CA MET A 238 37.19 -23.03 -21.29
C MET A 238 38.71 -23.10 -21.33
N GLU A 239 39.32 -22.80 -22.48
CA GLU A 239 40.76 -22.93 -22.70
C GLU A 239 41.57 -21.76 -22.12
N THR A 240 40.93 -20.61 -21.86
CA THR A 240 41.62 -19.43 -21.36
C THR A 240 42.24 -19.69 -19.99
N PRO A 241 43.57 -19.56 -19.83
CA PRO A 241 44.23 -19.78 -18.55
C PRO A 241 43.86 -18.66 -17.56
N VAL A 242 43.34 -19.04 -16.40
CA VAL A 242 42.91 -18.11 -15.34
C VAL A 242 43.90 -18.18 -14.19
N LYS A 243 44.42 -17.02 -13.76
CA LYS A 243 45.47 -16.94 -12.71
C LYS A 243 44.93 -17.00 -11.27
N SER A 244 43.63 -16.81 -11.08
CA SER A 244 42.97 -16.70 -9.77
C SER A 244 41.99 -17.85 -9.58
N GLY A 245 42.13 -18.60 -8.47
CA GLY A 245 41.24 -19.73 -8.16
C GLY A 245 39.76 -19.35 -8.04
N THR A 246 39.45 -18.10 -7.64
CA THR A 246 38.05 -17.64 -7.63
C THR A 246 37.50 -17.43 -9.05
N CYS A 247 38.31 -16.89 -9.95
CA CYS A 247 37.90 -16.68 -11.33
C CYS A 247 37.79 -18.01 -12.08
N GLU A 248 38.67 -18.96 -11.77
CA GLU A 248 38.59 -20.34 -12.25
C GLU A 248 37.28 -21.00 -11.81
N LEU A 249 36.94 -20.94 -10.52
CA LEU A 249 35.66 -21.47 -10.02
C LEU A 249 34.45 -20.81 -10.70
N VAL A 250 34.48 -19.49 -10.92
CA VAL A 250 33.38 -18.78 -11.62
C VAL A 250 33.25 -19.24 -13.07
N ARG A 251 34.38 -19.41 -13.78
CA ARG A 251 34.40 -19.97 -15.14
C ARG A 251 33.81 -21.37 -15.14
N ASP A 252 34.29 -22.24 -14.26
CA ASP A 252 33.89 -23.65 -14.26
C ASP A 252 32.41 -23.83 -13.91
N LEU A 253 31.90 -23.06 -12.94
CA LEU A 253 30.46 -23.02 -12.62
C LEU A 253 29.61 -22.48 -13.79
N PHE A 254 30.11 -21.48 -14.51
CA PHE A 254 29.43 -20.95 -15.68
C PHE A 254 29.39 -21.99 -16.81
N ILE A 255 30.53 -22.60 -17.13
CA ILE A 255 30.64 -23.66 -18.14
C ILE A 255 29.76 -24.86 -17.77
N PHE A 256 29.78 -25.29 -16.51
CA PHE A 256 28.88 -26.33 -16.00
C PHE A 256 27.40 -25.98 -16.24
N SER A 257 27.01 -24.72 -16.01
CA SER A 257 25.64 -24.25 -16.28
C SER A 257 25.30 -24.26 -17.77
N VAL A 258 26.26 -23.96 -18.65
CA VAL A 258 26.08 -24.02 -20.11
C VAL A 258 25.83 -25.45 -20.58
N PHE A 259 26.58 -26.43 -20.07
CA PHE A 259 26.42 -27.85 -20.45
C PHE A 259 25.19 -28.52 -19.83
N THR A 260 24.84 -28.16 -18.60
CA THR A 260 23.69 -28.77 -17.89
C THR A 260 22.37 -28.04 -18.11
N GLY A 261 22.41 -26.80 -18.61
CA GLY A 261 21.24 -25.93 -18.75
C GLY A 261 20.65 -25.46 -17.42
N LEU A 262 21.34 -25.68 -16.30
CA LEU A 262 20.87 -25.28 -14.98
C LEU A 262 21.02 -23.77 -14.77
N ALA A 263 20.02 -23.16 -14.12
CA ALA A 263 20.13 -21.77 -13.73
C ALA A 263 21.15 -21.63 -12.57
N TYR A 264 21.81 -20.48 -12.47
CA TYR A 264 22.76 -20.21 -11.38
C TYR A 264 22.18 -20.48 -9.98
N ALA A 265 20.90 -20.18 -9.77
CA ALA A 265 20.22 -20.45 -8.50
C ALA A 265 20.17 -21.94 -8.17
N ASP A 266 19.99 -22.80 -9.18
CA ASP A 266 19.93 -24.25 -9.03
C ASP A 266 21.33 -24.83 -8.81
N VAL A 267 22.33 -24.35 -9.56
CA VAL A 267 23.74 -24.74 -9.37
C VAL A 267 24.22 -24.35 -7.97
N LYS A 268 23.85 -23.16 -7.48
CA LYS A 268 24.18 -22.72 -6.12
C LYS A 268 23.52 -23.58 -5.02
N ALA A 269 22.35 -24.14 -5.30
CA ALA A 269 21.62 -25.02 -4.38
C ALA A 269 21.96 -26.49 -4.58
N LEU A 270 22.89 -26.81 -5.50
CA LEU A 270 23.28 -28.18 -5.80
C LEU A 270 24.16 -28.74 -4.68
N THR A 271 23.82 -29.95 -4.26
CA THR A 271 24.50 -30.69 -3.19
C THR A 271 24.80 -32.10 -3.68
N THR A 272 25.79 -32.75 -3.08
CA THR A 272 26.28 -34.07 -3.53
C THR A 272 25.21 -35.17 -3.46
N ASP A 273 24.22 -35.05 -2.56
CA ASP A 273 23.06 -35.94 -2.47
C ASP A 273 22.14 -35.89 -3.70
N ARG A 274 22.25 -34.83 -4.50
CA ARG A 274 21.52 -34.67 -5.77
C ARG A 274 22.24 -35.26 -6.97
N LEU A 275 23.44 -35.80 -6.78
CA LEU A 275 24.19 -36.52 -7.80
C LEU A 275 24.00 -38.02 -7.55
N GLN A 276 23.32 -38.71 -8.48
CA GLN A 276 23.06 -40.14 -8.36
C GLN A 276 23.48 -40.87 -9.62
N THR A 277 24.17 -41.99 -9.45
CA THR A 277 24.49 -42.90 -10.55
C THR A 277 23.26 -43.74 -10.88
N PHE A 278 22.83 -43.73 -12.14
CA PHE A 278 21.70 -44.56 -12.59
C PHE A 278 22.19 -45.87 -13.24
N PHE A 279 21.24 -46.67 -13.71
CA PHE A 279 21.46 -47.99 -14.30
C PHE A 279 22.36 -47.98 -15.55
N ASP A 280 22.56 -46.82 -16.17
CA ASP A 280 23.46 -46.62 -17.31
C ASP A 280 24.92 -46.38 -16.90
N GLY A 281 25.21 -46.31 -15.60
CA GLY A 281 26.55 -46.03 -15.06
C GLY A 281 26.93 -44.53 -15.09
N ASN A 282 26.06 -43.67 -15.61
CA ASN A 282 26.30 -42.24 -15.69
C ASN A 282 25.84 -41.52 -14.41
N LEU A 283 26.47 -40.38 -14.13
CA LEU A 283 26.10 -39.52 -13.01
C LEU A 283 24.99 -38.54 -13.44
N TRP A 284 23.86 -38.57 -12.76
CA TRP A 284 22.72 -37.73 -13.06
C TRP A 284 22.50 -36.68 -11.98
N ILE A 285 22.13 -35.47 -12.42
CA ILE A 285 21.70 -34.41 -11.52
C ILE A 285 20.18 -34.52 -11.31
N ILE A 286 19.77 -34.89 -10.11
CA ILE A 286 18.36 -34.93 -9.73
C ILE A 286 17.97 -33.58 -9.15
N THR A 287 17.21 -32.79 -9.91
CA THR A 287 16.59 -31.56 -9.42
C THR A 287 15.08 -31.70 -9.34
N ALA A 288 14.50 -31.37 -8.18
CA ALA A 288 13.07 -31.09 -8.08
C ALA A 288 12.85 -29.70 -8.68
N VAL A 289 12.52 -29.65 -9.97
CA VAL A 289 12.33 -28.40 -10.70
C VAL A 289 11.11 -27.66 -10.14
N ALA A 290 11.33 -26.61 -9.35
CA ALA A 290 10.28 -25.66 -8.96
C ALA A 290 10.01 -24.66 -10.12
N ARG A 291 9.58 -25.16 -11.28
CA ARG A 291 9.05 -24.29 -12.35
C ARG A 291 7.63 -23.87 -11.98
N GLN A 292 7.23 -22.68 -12.41
CA GLN A 292 5.82 -22.26 -12.46
C GLN A 292 4.99 -23.07 -13.49
N THR A 293 5.61 -24.04 -14.18
CA THR A 293 5.00 -25.04 -15.07
C THR A 293 5.72 -26.39 -14.90
N PRO A 294 5.04 -27.48 -14.53
CA PRO A 294 5.69 -28.73 -14.16
C PRO A 294 6.18 -29.47 -15.42
N SER A 295 7.50 -29.48 -15.63
CA SER A 295 8.14 -30.51 -16.45
C SER A 295 9.54 -30.81 -15.88
N PRO A 296 9.81 -32.06 -15.47
CA PRO A 296 11.15 -32.45 -15.04
C PRO A 296 12.09 -32.44 -16.25
N THR A 297 13.34 -32.02 -16.04
CA THR A 297 14.40 -32.11 -17.04
C THR A 297 15.55 -32.87 -16.41
N SER A 298 15.89 -34.01 -17.00
CA SER A 298 17.05 -34.83 -16.66
C SER A 298 18.16 -34.51 -17.65
N ALA A 299 19.31 -34.04 -17.16
CA ALA A 299 20.52 -33.85 -17.96
C ALA A 299 21.55 -34.91 -17.56
N SER A 300 22.05 -35.68 -18.55
CA SER A 300 23.16 -36.61 -18.36
C SER A 300 24.46 -35.82 -18.33
N LEU A 301 25.33 -36.09 -17.35
CA LEU A 301 26.68 -35.53 -17.30
C LEU A 301 27.66 -36.52 -17.94
N ASP A 302 28.20 -36.20 -19.11
CA ASP A 302 29.48 -36.76 -19.55
C ASP A 302 30.59 -35.98 -18.84
N VAL A 303 31.02 -36.46 -17.68
CA VAL A 303 32.12 -35.84 -16.92
C VAL A 303 33.45 -36.35 -17.48
N PRO A 304 34.34 -35.49 -18.01
CA PRO A 304 35.71 -35.90 -18.31
C PRO A 304 36.42 -36.23 -16.99
N ASN A 305 37.01 -37.42 -16.90
CA ASN A 305 37.80 -37.83 -15.74
C ASN A 305 38.89 -36.80 -15.45
N ALA A 306 38.82 -36.17 -14.27
CA ALA A 306 39.92 -35.37 -13.74
C ALA A 306 41.09 -36.31 -13.36
N PRO A 307 42.33 -36.03 -13.79
CA PRO A 307 43.48 -36.80 -13.34
C PRO A 307 43.75 -36.54 -11.86
N SER A 308 44.11 -37.63 -11.18
CA SER A 308 44.48 -37.76 -9.76
C SER A 308 45.64 -36.87 -9.34
#